data_AF-A0A5C8Z9A9-F1
#
_entry.id   AF-A0A5C8Z9A9-F1
#
_cell.length_a   1.000
_cell.length_b   1.000
_cell.length_c   1.000
_cell.angle_alpha   90.00
_cell.angle_beta   90.00
_cell.angle_gamma   90.00
#
_symmetry.space_group_name_H-M   'P 1'
#
loop_
_entity.id
_entity.type
_entity.pdbx_description
1 polymer ?
#
loop_
_entity_poly.entity_id
_entity_poly.type
_entity_poly.pdbx_seq_one_letter_code
_entity_poly.pdbx_strand_id
1 'polypeptide(L)' 'MISQDQTLEALEQAIEDAEAAKRAFVKENPNGTGDKAERIRLYNRVEAARKSLREYKRLNPQPL' A
#
# COMPACT_ATOMS: atom_id res chain seq x y z
N MET A 1 -3.91 -10.66 21.36
CA MET A 1 -4.41 -9.26 21.33
C MET A 1 -3.35 -8.47 20.56
N ILE A 2 -3.67 -7.97 19.36
CA ILE A 2 -2.71 -7.22 18.54
C ILE A 2 -2.61 -5.80 19.13
N SER A 3 -1.39 -5.32 19.37
CA SER A 3 -1.19 -3.96 19.89
C SER A 3 -1.42 -2.90 18.79
N GLN A 4 -1.65 -1.66 19.19
CA GLN A 4 -1.76 -0.53 18.25
C GLN A 4 -0.47 -0.38 17.41
N ASP A 5 0.69 -0.60 18.03
CA ASP A 5 1.98 -0.54 17.33
C ASP A 5 2.11 -1.65 16.28
N GLN A 6 1.71 -2.88 16.61
CA GLN A 6 1.70 -3.99 15.64
C GLN A 6 0.73 -3.73 14.47
N THR A 7 -0.38 -3.04 14.72
CA THR A 7 -1.33 -2.67 13.66
C THR A 7 -0.75 -1.58 12.76
N LEU A 8 -0.05 -0.60 13.35
CA LEU A 8 0.62 0.45 12.60
C LEU A 8 1.72 -0.13 11.70
N GLU A 9 2.60 -0.96 12.26
CA GLU A 9 3.67 -1.64 11.52
C GLU A 9 3.11 -2.48 10.37
N ALA A 10 2.03 -3.24 10.61
CA ALA A 10 1.40 -4.05 9.56
C ALA A 10 0.83 -3.19 8.40
N LEU A 11 0.26 -2.02 8.72
CA LEU A 11 -0.26 -1.10 7.70
C LEU A 11 0.87 -0.43 6.90
N GLU A 12 1.98 -0.11 7.55
CA GLU A 12 3.17 0.43 6.89
C GLU A 12 3.82 -0.62 5.98
N GLN A 13 3.97 -1.86 6.45
CA GLN A 13 4.45 -2.98 5.64
C GLN A 13 3.55 -3.25 4.43
N ALA A 14 2.22 -3.16 4.60
CA ALA A 14 1.28 -3.36 3.49
C ALA A 14 1.46 -2.33 2.36
N ILE A 15 1.90 -1.10 2.67
CA ILE A 15 2.24 -0.09 1.67
C ILE A 15 3.53 -0.48 0.95
N GLU A 16 4.56 -0.88 1.68
CA GLU A 16 5.84 -1.31 1.09
C GLU A 16 5.65 -2.47 0.13
N ASP A 17 4.89 -3.49 0.53
CA ASP A 17 4.59 -4.66 -0.30
C ASP A 17 3.82 -4.30 -1.57
N ALA A 18 2.84 -3.39 -1.46
CA ALA A 18 2.06 -2.91 -2.60
C ALA A 18 2.93 -2.12 -3.59
N GLU A 19 3.82 -1.25 -3.09
CA GLU A 19 4.76 -0.49 -3.92
C GLU A 19 5.82 -1.40 -4.55
N ALA A 20 6.30 -2.41 -3.83
CA ALA A 20 7.23 -3.40 -4.35
C ALA A 20 6.62 -4.19 -5.52
N ALA A 21 5.38 -4.67 -5.37
CA ALA A 21 4.65 -5.37 -6.43
C ALA A 21 4.42 -4.47 -7.66
N LYS A 22 3.99 -3.23 -7.45
CA LYS A 22 3.83 -2.24 -8.54
C LYS A 22 5.16 -1.95 -9.24
N ARG A 23 6.26 -1.80 -8.50
CA ARG A 23 7.60 -1.55 -9.06
C ARG A 23 8.08 -2.74 -9.88
N ALA A 24 7.86 -3.96 -9.40
CA ALA A 24 8.18 -5.18 -10.16
C ALA A 24 7.42 -5.21 -11.49
N PHE A 25 6.11 -4.97 -11.47
CA PHE A 25 5.29 -4.91 -12.69
C PHE A 25 5.80 -3.85 -13.68
N VAL A 26 6.10 -2.63 -13.23
CA VAL A 26 6.62 -1.57 -14.11
C VAL A 26 8.00 -1.91 -14.68
N LYS A 27 8.86 -2.58 -13.90
CA LYS A 27 10.18 -3.04 -14.35
C LYS A 27 10.05 -4.10 -15.45
N GLU A 28 9.14 -5.04 -15.29
CA GLU A 28 8.87 -6.11 -16.26
C GLU A 28 8.12 -5.60 -17.50
N ASN A 29 7.36 -4.52 -17.36
CA ASN A 29 6.51 -3.96 -18.40
C ASN A 29 6.86 -2.48 -18.68
N PRO A 30 8.05 -2.20 -19.26
CA PRO A 30 8.49 -0.85 -19.55
C PRO A 30 7.59 -0.15 -20.58
N ASN A 31 7.62 1.19 -20.61
CA ASN A 31 6.82 2.02 -21.53
C ASN A 31 5.30 1.78 -21.46
N GLY A 32 4.81 1.31 -20.31
CA GLY A 32 3.38 1.06 -20.12
C GLY A 32 2.84 -0.12 -20.92
N THR A 33 3.72 -1.04 -21.33
CA THR A 33 3.36 -2.38 -21.82
C THR A 33 2.70 -3.20 -20.71
N GLY A 34 2.26 -4.42 -21.02
CA GLY A 34 1.56 -5.28 -20.06
C GLY A 34 0.06 -4.98 -19.94
N ASP A 35 -0.62 -5.79 -19.13
CA ASP A 35 -2.07 -5.69 -18.99
C ASP A 35 -2.49 -4.40 -18.26
N LYS A 36 -3.40 -3.65 -18.87
CA LYS A 36 -3.90 -2.38 -18.33
C LYS A 36 -4.70 -2.61 -17.05
N ALA A 37 -5.49 -3.68 -16.99
CA ALA A 37 -6.32 -3.96 -15.81
C ALA A 37 -5.44 -4.30 -14.60
N GLU A 38 -4.41 -5.12 -14.81
CA GLU A 38 -3.42 -5.45 -13.78
C GLU A 38 -2.66 -4.22 -13.29
N ARG A 39 -2.22 -3.36 -14.22
CA ARG A 39 -1.59 -2.07 -13.84
C ARG A 39 -2.52 -1.25 -12.95
N ILE A 40 -3.78 -1.08 -13.33
CA ILE A 40 -4.76 -0.33 -12.52
C ILE A 40 -4.95 -0.99 -11.16
N ARG A 41 -5.06 -2.31 -11.10
CA ARG A 41 -5.21 -3.07 -9.86
C ARG A 41 -4.05 -2.81 -8.89
N LEU A 42 -2.81 -2.81 -9.38
CA LEU A 42 -1.62 -2.56 -8.56
C LEU A 42 -1.56 -1.13 -8.02
N TYR A 43 -1.91 -0.13 -8.84
CA TYR A 43 -2.00 1.26 -8.39
C TYR A 43 -3.11 1.43 -7.34
N ASN A 44 -4.28 0.85 -7.57
CA ASN A 44 -5.39 0.88 -6.62
C ASN A 44 -5.03 0.18 -5.31
N ARG A 45 -4.23 -0.88 -5.35
CA ARG A 45 -3.73 -1.56 -4.13
C ARG A 45 -2.87 -0.65 -3.27
N VAL A 46 -1.96 0.11 -3.88
CA VAL A 46 -1.14 1.11 -3.17
C VAL A 46 -2.02 2.18 -2.53
N GLU A 47 -2.96 2.74 -3.27
CA GLU A 47 -3.85 3.78 -2.76
C GLU A 47 -4.78 3.27 -1.66
N ALA A 48 -5.25 2.03 -1.75
CA ALA A 48 -6.03 1.38 -0.70
C ALA A 48 -5.21 1.21 0.59
N ALA A 49 -3.97 0.70 0.50
CA ALA A 49 -3.09 0.55 1.67
C ALA A 49 -2.81 1.90 2.35
N ARG A 50 -2.51 2.94 1.56
CA ARG A 50 -2.35 4.32 2.06
C ARG A 50 -3.61 4.86 2.73
N LYS A 51 -4.79 4.58 2.16
CA LYS A 51 -6.07 4.98 2.76
C LYS A 51 -6.27 4.31 4.11
N SER A 52 -6.00 3.01 4.22
CA SER A 52 -6.11 2.27 5.48
C SER A 52 -5.17 2.84 6.56
N LEU A 53 -3.92 3.17 6.22
CA LEU A 53 -3.00 3.82 7.16
C LEU A 53 -3.50 5.19 7.62
N ARG A 54 -3.97 6.03 6.69
CA ARG A 54 -4.55 7.35 7.03
C ARG A 54 -5.76 7.23 7.94
N GLU A 55 -6.65 6.29 7.64
CA GLU A 55 -7.84 6.03 8.44
C GLU A 55 -7.48 5.54 9.85
N TYR A 56 -6.49 4.64 9.96
CA TYR A 56 -5.96 4.19 11.23
C TYR A 56 -5.38 5.35 12.06
N LYS A 57 -4.52 6.20 11.46
CA LYS A 57 -3.95 7.38 12.14
C LYS A 57 -5.01 8.40 12.55
N ARG A 58 -6.09 8.54 11.76
CA ARG A 58 -7.23 9.41 12.10
C ARG A 58 -8.02 8.89 13.31
N LEU A 59 -8.17 7.58 13.42
CA LEU A 59 -8.90 6.93 14.51
C LEU A 59 -8.05 6.75 15.78
N ASN A 60 -6.72 6.75 15.63
CA ASN A 60 -5.75 6.62 16.70
C ASN A 60 -4.81 7.83 16.67
N PRO A 61 -5.29 9.02 17.08
CA PRO A 61 -4.45 10.20 17.17
C PRO A 61 -3.36 9.95 18.21
N GLN A 62 -2.12 9.76 17.74
CA GLN A 62 -0.97 9.75 18.63
C GLN A 62 -0.75 11.18 19.15
N PRO A 63 -0.42 11.36 20.44
CA PRO A 63 0.06 12.66 20.91
C PRO A 63 1.33 13.03 20.12
N LEU A 64 1.38 14.28 19.65
CA LEU A 64 2.52 14.86 18.92
C LEU A 64 3.82 14.76 19.72
#